data_AF-A0A2P4ZDM0-F1
#
_entry.id   AF-A0A2P4ZDM0-F1
#
_cell.length_a   1.000
_cell.length_b   1.000
_cell.length_c   1.000
_cell.angle_alpha   90.00
_cell.angle_beta   90.00
_cell.angle_gamma   90.00
#
_symmetry.space_group_name_H-M   'P 1'
#
loop_
_entity.id
_entity.type
_entity.pdbx_description
1 polymer ?
#
loop_
_entity_poly.entity_id
_entity_poly.type
_entity_poly.pdbx_seq_one_letter_code
_entity_poly.pdbx_strand_id
1 'polypeptide(L)'
;MEEEKSSVQPERQVFLREGTLVLRWLFGYYAKRRLPDGATRPRWPHTLSTWTPRKPKTKFREATLVSIDIDELKEQNGFPVQFHIGISIMPTQDLHDQCHLASLHEQSTPYRIQSYHWAVENTDHYSTHDNLFCSRKRGHREVTILKKLDIDLNPIFTIDTTKAARYPLQAFCDYTLKKLLQDFGIPFTNKQLHVAGNDALFTLRVLLMIAVTDVRRELGEVPTWVPVFEAIARAPLPPMPLKHAGKAAIMKRNKLAAIKQENMSLPNGSDRPEQSSSDTRHV
;
A
#
# COMPACT_ATOMS: atom_id res chain seq x y z
N MET A 1 51.83 36.05 10.11
CA MET A 1 51.01 35.67 8.95
C MET A 1 50.89 34.17 8.99
N GLU A 2 49.84 33.67 9.63
CA GLU A 2 49.49 32.25 9.60
C GLU A 2 48.33 32.12 8.62
N GLU A 3 48.55 31.39 7.53
CA GLU A 3 47.50 31.04 6.57
C GLU A 3 46.63 29.93 7.17
N GLU A 4 45.40 30.29 7.49
CA GLU A 4 44.35 29.38 7.90
C GLU A 4 43.89 28.58 6.68
N LYS A 5 44.39 27.34 6.55
CA LYS A 5 43.88 26.36 5.57
C LYS A 5 42.47 25.92 5.97
N SER A 6 41.48 26.65 5.46
CA SER A 6 40.09 26.20 5.39
C SER A 6 40.00 24.90 4.57
N SER A 7 39.89 23.76 5.25
CA SER A 7 39.59 22.48 4.63
C SER A 7 38.08 22.40 4.37
N VAL A 8 37.63 22.91 3.22
CA VAL A 8 36.27 22.69 2.74
C VAL A 8 36.13 21.21 2.42
N GLN A 9 35.46 20.43 3.28
CA GLN A 9 35.10 19.06 2.92
C GLN A 9 34.13 19.10 1.73
N PRO A 10 34.29 18.21 0.73
CA PRO A 10 33.38 18.16 -0.41
C PRO A 10 31.96 17.90 0.09
N GLU A 11 30.99 18.69 -0.41
CA GLU A 11 29.58 18.51 -0.15
C GLU A 11 29.20 17.05 -0.43
N ARG A 12 28.73 16.34 0.61
CA ARG A 12 28.29 14.95 0.45
C ARG A 12 27.06 14.94 -0.46
N GLN A 13 27.21 14.37 -1.64
CA GLN A 13 26.10 14.24 -2.59
C GLN A 13 25.40 12.89 -2.44
N VAL A 14 24.07 12.89 -2.34
CA VAL A 14 23.28 11.66 -2.34
C VAL A 14 23.04 11.20 -3.78
N PHE A 15 23.51 10.00 -4.12
CA PHE A 15 23.40 9.45 -5.47
C PHE A 15 22.06 8.78 -5.75
N LEU A 16 21.60 8.95 -6.99
CA LEU A 16 20.41 8.27 -7.50
C LEU A 16 20.61 6.75 -7.48
N ARG A 17 19.66 6.03 -6.90
CA ARG A 17 19.75 4.57 -6.74
C ARG A 17 18.93 3.86 -7.82
N GLU A 18 19.34 2.64 -8.14
CA GLU A 18 18.66 1.77 -9.11
C GLU A 18 17.16 1.62 -8.81
N GLY A 19 16.81 1.42 -7.53
CA GLY A 19 15.41 1.33 -7.12
C GLY A 19 14.57 2.54 -7.52
N THR A 20 15.11 3.75 -7.36
CA THR A 20 14.46 5.00 -7.79
C THR A 20 14.36 5.06 -9.31
N LEU A 21 15.41 4.67 -10.03
CA LEU A 21 15.40 4.61 -11.51
C LEU A 21 14.32 3.68 -12.04
N VAL A 22 14.14 2.50 -11.42
CA VAL A 22 13.07 1.56 -11.77
C VAL A 22 11.70 2.21 -11.59
N LEU A 23 11.48 2.97 -10.51
CA LEU A 23 10.22 3.69 -10.29
C LEU A 23 9.98 4.77 -11.35
N ARG A 24 11.03 5.53 -11.74
CA ARG A 24 10.93 6.51 -12.84
C ARG A 24 10.51 5.85 -14.14
N TRP A 25 11.10 4.70 -14.46
CA TRP A 25 10.78 3.93 -15.66
C TRP A 25 9.36 3.36 -15.60
N LEU A 26 8.99 2.76 -14.46
CA LEU A 26 7.71 2.11 -14.21
C LEU A 26 6.53 3.08 -14.33
N PHE A 27 6.65 4.27 -13.71
CA PHE A 27 5.59 5.27 -13.70
C PHE A 27 5.72 6.30 -14.84
N GLY A 28 6.64 6.06 -15.79
CA GLY A 28 6.70 6.80 -17.05
C GLY A 28 7.21 8.24 -16.94
N TYR A 29 7.89 8.61 -15.85
CA TYR A 29 8.46 9.95 -15.64
C TYR A 29 9.99 9.98 -15.77
N TYR A 30 10.58 8.89 -16.27
CA TYR A 30 11.99 8.82 -16.63
C TYR A 30 12.33 9.81 -17.76
N ALA A 31 12.93 10.96 -17.41
CA ALA A 31 13.39 11.95 -18.36
C ALA A 31 14.85 11.67 -18.78
N LYS A 32 15.06 11.42 -20.08
CA LYS A 32 16.38 11.13 -20.69
C LYS A 32 17.45 12.21 -20.43
N ARG A 33 17.04 13.45 -20.10
CA ARG A 33 17.92 14.62 -19.95
C ARG A 33 18.59 14.74 -18.57
N ARG A 34 18.34 13.81 -17.65
CA ARG A 34 18.86 13.87 -16.25
C ARG A 34 19.62 12.63 -15.80
N LEU A 35 20.20 11.89 -16.74
CA LEU A 35 21.22 10.93 -16.37
C LEU A 35 22.53 11.69 -16.11
N PRO A 36 23.34 11.28 -15.11
CA PRO A 36 24.71 11.75 -15.00
C PRO A 36 25.43 11.51 -16.34
N ASP A 37 26.21 12.49 -16.80
CA ASP A 37 26.98 12.37 -18.04
C ASP A 37 27.80 11.08 -18.04
N GLY A 38 27.68 10.30 -19.13
CA GLY A 38 28.37 9.02 -19.30
C GLY A 38 27.61 7.78 -18.81
N ALA A 39 26.44 7.90 -18.17
CA ALA A 39 25.65 6.73 -17.80
C ALA A 39 25.01 6.07 -19.04
N THR A 40 25.38 4.82 -19.31
CA THR A 40 24.72 4.00 -20.33
C THR A 40 23.25 3.79 -19.97
N ARG A 41 22.37 3.86 -20.97
CA ARG A 41 20.94 3.63 -20.75
C ARG A 41 20.76 2.24 -20.14
N PRO A 42 20.02 2.10 -19.03
CA PRO A 42 19.65 0.78 -18.54
C PRO A 42 18.90 0.04 -19.65
N ARG A 43 19.28 -1.21 -19.91
CA ARG A 43 18.52 -2.09 -20.81
C ARG A 43 17.24 -2.50 -20.09
N TRP A 44 16.20 -1.69 -20.28
CA TRP A 44 14.90 -1.96 -19.69
C TRP A 44 14.27 -3.19 -20.34
N PRO A 45 13.63 -4.07 -19.56
CA PRO A 45 12.91 -5.21 -20.09
C PRO A 45 11.75 -4.73 -20.98
N HIS A 46 11.41 -5.53 -21.98
CA HIS A 46 10.24 -5.27 -22.79
C HIS A 46 8.99 -5.55 -21.95
N THR A 47 8.26 -4.48 -21.62
CA THR A 47 6.93 -4.57 -21.00
C THR A 47 5.93 -3.83 -21.86
N LEU A 48 4.70 -4.34 -21.91
CA LEU A 48 3.59 -3.58 -22.47
C LEU A 48 3.43 -2.30 -21.67
N SER A 49 3.16 -1.20 -22.37
CA SER A 49 2.69 -0.01 -21.67
C SER A 49 1.23 -0.25 -21.31
N THR A 50 0.79 0.11 -20.10
CA THR A 50 -0.66 0.21 -19.81
C THR A 50 -1.34 1.33 -20.60
N TRP A 51 -0.64 1.89 -21.60
CA TRP A 51 -1.02 3.06 -22.36
C TRP A 51 -2.24 2.71 -23.22
N THR A 52 -3.39 3.06 -22.69
CA THR A 52 -4.53 3.46 -23.49
C THR A 52 -4.52 4.99 -23.55
N PRO A 53 -4.68 5.62 -24.72
CA PRO A 53 -4.74 7.08 -24.84
C PRO A 53 -6.02 7.62 -24.22
N ARG A 54 -6.09 7.65 -22.89
CA ARG A 54 -7.12 8.35 -22.12
C ARG A 54 -6.43 9.47 -21.35
N LYS A 55 -7.07 10.64 -21.23
CA LYS A 55 -6.55 11.74 -20.42
C LYS A 55 -6.65 11.33 -18.92
N PRO A 56 -5.70 11.71 -18.07
CA PRO A 56 -4.41 12.34 -18.36
C PRO A 56 -3.42 11.35 -19.02
N LYS A 57 -2.51 11.86 -19.86
CA LYS A 57 -1.51 11.04 -20.59
C LYS A 57 -0.44 10.47 -19.63
N THR A 58 -0.78 9.50 -18.80
CA THR A 58 0.19 8.75 -17.99
C THR A 58 0.76 7.60 -18.83
N LYS A 59 2.03 7.24 -18.60
CA LYS A 59 2.75 6.19 -19.35
C LYS A 59 3.23 5.08 -18.43
N PHE A 60 2.31 4.54 -17.63
CA PHE A 60 2.68 3.46 -16.73
C PHE A 60 3.07 2.22 -17.54
N ARG A 61 4.01 1.46 -17.00
CA ARG A 61 4.36 0.13 -17.48
C ARG A 61 3.48 -0.88 -16.79
N GLU A 62 3.02 -1.87 -17.56
CA GLU A 62 2.25 -2.97 -17.01
C GLU A 62 3.18 -3.85 -16.18
N ALA A 63 2.90 -3.95 -14.89
CA ALA A 63 3.64 -4.75 -13.94
C ALA A 63 2.79 -5.00 -12.71
N THR A 64 3.15 -6.03 -11.94
CA THR A 64 2.59 -6.27 -10.62
C THR A 64 3.62 -5.94 -9.57
N LEU A 65 3.31 -4.97 -8.72
CA LEU A 65 4.12 -4.69 -7.54
C LEU A 65 3.73 -5.69 -6.46
N VAL A 66 4.69 -6.50 -6.04
CA VAL A 66 4.54 -7.35 -4.86
C VAL A 66 5.44 -6.81 -3.75
N SER A 67 5.04 -6.99 -2.51
CA SER A 67 5.89 -6.86 -1.33
C SER A 67 5.69 -8.10 -0.47
N ILE A 68 6.78 -8.72 -0.03
CA ILE A 68 6.76 -9.81 0.95
C ILE A 68 7.57 -9.40 2.17
N ASP A 69 7.04 -9.75 3.33
CA ASP A 69 7.73 -9.65 4.62
C ASP A 69 7.57 -10.98 5.36
N ILE A 70 8.61 -11.41 6.08
CA ILE A 70 8.62 -12.64 6.87
C ILE A 70 9.13 -12.32 8.28
N ASP A 71 8.25 -12.52 9.26
CA ASP A 71 8.52 -12.34 10.69
C ASP A 71 8.51 -13.68 11.43
N GLU A 72 8.97 -13.67 12.69
CA GLU A 72 8.86 -14.81 13.63
C GLU A 72 9.44 -16.14 13.10
N LEU A 73 10.41 -16.08 12.17
CA LEU A 73 11.06 -17.26 11.60
C LEU A 73 11.77 -18.08 12.68
N LYS A 74 11.40 -19.35 12.78
CA LYS A 74 12.16 -20.40 13.44
C LYS A 74 12.61 -21.42 12.41
N GLU A 75 13.88 -21.81 12.51
CA GLU A 75 14.47 -22.83 11.66
C GLU A 75 14.85 -24.06 12.50
N GLN A 76 14.67 -25.25 11.92
CA GLN A 76 15.16 -26.51 12.47
C GLN A 76 15.93 -27.24 11.36
N ASN A 77 17.15 -27.68 11.66
CA ASN A 77 18.05 -28.32 10.69
C ASN A 77 18.25 -27.50 9.39
N GLY A 78 18.23 -26.17 9.50
CA GLY A 78 18.38 -25.26 8.37
C GLY A 78 17.12 -25.04 7.53
N PHE A 79 15.99 -25.65 7.89
CA PHE A 79 14.69 -25.48 7.22
C PHE A 79 13.73 -24.62 8.05
N PRO A 80 12.94 -23.73 7.43
CA PRO A 80 11.91 -22.97 8.12
C PRO A 80 10.81 -23.91 8.65
N VAL A 81 10.49 -23.84 9.94
CA VAL A 81 9.44 -24.69 10.56
C VAL A 81 8.30 -23.88 11.17
N GLN A 82 8.55 -22.61 11.49
CA GLN A 82 7.53 -21.68 11.93
C GLN A 82 7.86 -20.28 11.40
N PHE A 83 6.89 -19.56 10.86
CA PHE A 83 7.07 -18.17 10.43
C PHE A 83 5.73 -17.49 10.16
N HIS A 84 5.74 -16.16 10.21
CA HIS A 84 4.65 -15.31 9.76
C HIS A 84 5.02 -14.72 8.41
N ILE A 85 4.19 -14.92 7.39
CA ILE A 85 4.40 -14.33 6.06
C ILE A 85 3.28 -13.34 5.73
N GLY A 86 3.69 -12.20 5.19
CA GLY A 86 2.80 -11.18 4.67
C GLY A 86 3.09 -10.94 3.20
N ILE A 87 2.05 -10.89 2.38
CA ILE A 87 2.16 -10.65 0.94
C ILE A 87 1.19 -9.55 0.57
N SER A 88 1.71 -8.47 0.00
CA SER A 88 0.89 -7.39 -0.55
C SER A 88 1.13 -7.24 -2.04
N ILE A 89 0.04 -7.11 -2.80
CA ILE A 89 0.03 -7.13 -4.26
C ILE A 89 -0.71 -5.89 -4.76
N MET A 90 -0.15 -5.24 -5.78
CA MET A 90 -0.73 -4.06 -6.42
C MET A 90 -0.36 -4.04 -7.91
N PRO A 91 -1.29 -4.41 -8.80
CA PRO A 91 -1.12 -4.22 -10.23
C PRO A 91 -0.99 -2.72 -10.58
N THR A 92 -0.06 -2.37 -11.48
CA THR A 92 0.04 -0.98 -11.95
C THR A 92 -1.15 -0.56 -12.80
N GLN A 93 -1.87 -1.52 -13.39
CA GLN A 93 -3.14 -1.26 -14.09
C GLN A 93 -4.20 -0.69 -13.13
N ASP A 94 -4.31 -1.22 -11.91
CA ASP A 94 -5.24 -0.72 -10.91
C ASP A 94 -4.92 0.72 -10.46
N LEU A 95 -3.62 1.07 -10.42
CA LEU A 95 -3.18 2.44 -10.18
C LEU A 95 -3.50 3.35 -11.36
N HIS A 96 -3.26 2.86 -12.57
CA HIS A 96 -3.54 3.58 -13.81
C HIS A 96 -5.02 3.92 -13.93
N ASP A 97 -5.90 2.93 -13.71
CA ASP A 97 -7.35 3.11 -13.80
C ASP A 97 -7.85 4.13 -12.76
N GLN A 98 -7.30 4.13 -11.54
CA GLN A 98 -7.62 5.15 -10.54
C GLN A 98 -7.20 6.56 -10.95
N CYS A 99 -6.12 6.71 -11.71
CA CYS A 99 -5.73 8.02 -12.24
C CYS A 99 -6.76 8.57 -13.24
N HIS A 100 -7.53 7.69 -13.90
CA HIS A 100 -8.66 8.09 -14.75
C HIS A 100 -9.97 8.25 -13.99
N LEU A 101 -10.18 7.47 -12.93
CA LEU A 101 -11.40 7.55 -12.10
C LEU A 101 -11.37 8.75 -11.16
N ALA A 102 -10.20 9.21 -10.70
CA ALA A 102 -10.10 10.36 -9.79
C ALA A 102 -10.62 11.68 -10.39
N SER A 103 -10.76 11.77 -11.72
CA SER A 103 -11.45 12.90 -12.38
C SER A 103 -12.99 12.86 -12.27
N LEU A 104 -13.57 11.75 -11.80
CA LEU A 104 -14.99 11.58 -11.51
C LEU A 104 -15.13 11.51 -9.98
N HIS A 105 -15.59 12.62 -9.41
CA HIS A 105 -15.75 12.81 -7.97
C HIS A 105 -16.51 11.63 -7.31
N GLU A 106 -15.94 11.10 -6.22
CA GLU A 106 -16.62 10.45 -5.06
C GLU A 106 -16.31 9.01 -4.65
N GLN A 107 -15.64 8.14 -5.43
CA GLN A 107 -15.44 6.75 -4.95
C GLN A 107 -14.08 6.13 -5.30
N SER A 108 -12.96 6.80 -4.99
CA SER A 108 -11.67 6.10 -5.01
C SER A 108 -11.65 5.10 -3.84
N THR A 109 -11.79 3.80 -4.11
CA THR A 109 -11.59 2.78 -3.09
C THR A 109 -10.12 2.81 -2.66
N PRO A 110 -9.79 3.21 -1.41
CA PRO A 110 -8.40 3.30 -0.98
C PRO A 110 -7.72 1.92 -0.84
N TYR A 111 -8.49 0.83 -0.99
CA TYR A 111 -8.08 -0.55 -0.71
C TYR A 111 -7.73 -1.32 -1.99
N ARG A 112 -6.79 -0.80 -2.79
CA ARG A 112 -6.32 -1.46 -4.02
C ARG A 112 -5.04 -2.27 -3.85
N ILE A 113 -4.41 -2.17 -2.69
CA ILE A 113 -3.35 -3.09 -2.29
C ILE A 113 -4.02 -4.30 -1.65
N GLN A 114 -4.04 -5.42 -2.38
CA GLN A 114 -4.49 -6.69 -1.84
C GLN A 114 -3.42 -7.20 -0.89
N SER A 115 -3.77 -7.50 0.36
CA SER A 115 -2.82 -7.98 1.35
C SER A 115 -3.31 -9.26 1.97
N TYR A 116 -2.40 -10.23 2.06
CA TYR A 116 -2.62 -11.54 2.60
C TYR A 116 -1.61 -11.80 3.71
N HIS A 117 -2.01 -12.59 4.70
CA HIS A 117 -1.18 -12.90 5.84
C HIS A 117 -1.47 -14.32 6.31
N TRP A 118 -0.41 -15.07 6.57
CA TRP A 118 -0.47 -16.43 7.09
C TRP A 118 0.53 -16.61 8.23
N ALA A 119 0.11 -17.36 9.24
CA ALA A 119 0.98 -17.91 10.26
C ALA A 119 1.16 -19.40 9.94
N VAL A 120 2.42 -19.82 9.76
CA VAL A 120 2.80 -21.21 9.56
C VAL A 120 3.36 -21.72 10.87
N GLU A 121 2.67 -22.66 11.51
CA GLU A 121 3.00 -23.14 12.86
C GLU A 121 3.20 -24.67 12.96
N ASN A 122 3.24 -25.40 11.84
CA ASN A 122 3.21 -26.87 11.87
C ASN A 122 4.44 -27.52 11.20
N THR A 123 5.06 -28.50 11.88
CA THR A 123 6.10 -29.39 11.34
C THR A 123 5.59 -30.28 10.20
N ASP A 124 4.28 -30.52 10.13
CA ASP A 124 3.66 -31.46 9.18
C ASP A 124 3.17 -30.79 7.88
N HIS A 125 3.39 -29.48 7.69
CA HIS A 125 2.88 -28.74 6.52
C HIS A 125 3.60 -29.04 5.20
N TYR A 126 4.61 -29.93 5.20
CA TYR A 126 5.36 -30.31 4.01
C TYR A 126 4.68 -31.37 3.13
N SER A 127 3.42 -31.75 3.41
CA SER A 127 2.65 -32.64 2.54
C SER A 127 1.33 -32.02 2.10
N THR A 128 1.37 -31.12 1.12
CA THR A 128 0.47 -31.10 -0.05
C THR A 128 0.71 -29.81 -0.85
N HIS A 129 1.02 -30.01 -2.13
CA HIS A 129 1.22 -29.02 -3.17
C HIS A 129 0.11 -27.97 -3.21
N ASP A 130 0.48 -26.69 -3.20
CA ASP A 130 -0.30 -25.62 -3.82
C ASP A 130 0.67 -24.55 -4.37
N ASN A 131 0.93 -24.63 -5.66
CA ASN A 131 1.80 -23.75 -6.43
C ASN A 131 1.07 -22.45 -6.79
N LEU A 132 1.18 -21.39 -6.00
CA LEU A 132 0.70 -20.08 -6.47
C LEU A 132 1.22 -18.86 -5.68
N PHE A 133 2.52 -18.51 -5.74
CA PHE A 133 2.96 -17.19 -5.26
C PHE A 133 4.12 -16.56 -6.04
N CYS A 134 4.00 -15.26 -6.34
CA CYS A 134 5.01 -14.37 -6.96
C CYS A 134 5.27 -13.17 -6.00
N SER A 135 6.48 -12.58 -5.97
CA SER A 135 7.03 -11.90 -4.76
C SER A 135 8.10 -10.83 -5.03
N ARG A 136 8.28 -9.93 -4.05
CA ARG A 136 9.45 -9.05 -3.89
C ARG A 136 10.10 -9.19 -2.51
N LYS A 137 11.43 -9.07 -2.55
CA LYS A 137 12.44 -9.26 -1.50
C LYS A 137 12.59 -8.01 -0.61
N ARG A 138 12.25 -8.09 0.68
CA ARG A 138 13.15 -7.54 1.70
C ARG A 138 14.29 -8.55 1.85
N GLY A 139 15.51 -8.08 2.14
CA GLY A 139 16.66 -8.91 2.50
C GLY A 139 17.16 -10.00 1.53
N HIS A 140 18.41 -10.41 1.69
CA HIS A 140 18.84 -11.74 1.21
C HIS A 140 18.06 -12.87 1.93
N ARG A 141 17.47 -12.56 3.09
CA ARG A 141 16.84 -13.52 4.00
C ARG A 141 15.51 -14.06 3.46
N GLU A 142 14.59 -13.21 3.03
CA GLU A 142 13.25 -13.60 2.58
C GLU A 142 13.32 -14.41 1.29
N VAL A 143 14.22 -14.06 0.37
CA VAL A 143 14.52 -14.87 -0.83
C VAL A 143 15.02 -16.25 -0.46
N THR A 144 15.93 -16.30 0.51
CA THR A 144 16.54 -17.54 0.93
C THR A 144 15.48 -18.45 1.55
N ILE A 145 14.59 -17.89 2.39
CA ILE A 145 13.47 -18.63 2.98
C ILE A 145 12.51 -19.11 1.88
N LEU A 146 12.11 -18.25 0.95
CA LEU A 146 11.18 -18.63 -0.13
C LEU A 146 11.77 -19.73 -1.02
N LYS A 147 13.07 -19.68 -1.34
CA LYS A 147 13.77 -20.77 -2.02
C LYS A 147 13.82 -22.06 -1.21
N LYS A 148 14.02 -21.98 0.11
CA LYS A 148 13.95 -23.15 1.00
C LYS A 148 12.55 -23.76 1.05
N LEU A 149 11.52 -22.97 0.77
CA LEU A 149 10.12 -23.38 0.64
C LEU A 149 9.75 -23.83 -0.79
N ASP A 150 10.73 -23.94 -1.70
CA ASP A 150 10.52 -24.25 -3.12
C ASP A 150 9.63 -23.24 -3.88
N ILE A 151 9.62 -21.99 -3.42
CA ILE A 151 8.90 -20.89 -4.05
C ILE A 151 9.89 -20.03 -4.85
N ASP A 152 9.86 -20.16 -6.17
CA ASP A 152 10.63 -19.31 -7.09
C ASP A 152 9.77 -18.20 -7.71
N LEU A 153 10.30 -16.99 -7.69
CA LEU A 153 9.53 -15.75 -7.84
C LEU A 153 9.89 -14.97 -9.10
N ASN A 154 11.00 -15.34 -9.74
CA ASN A 154 11.53 -14.76 -10.98
C ASN A 154 11.17 -13.28 -11.22
N PRO A 155 11.52 -12.36 -10.29
CA PRO A 155 11.08 -10.97 -10.39
C PRO A 155 11.84 -10.23 -11.50
N ILE A 156 11.12 -9.39 -12.25
CA ILE A 156 11.72 -8.50 -13.27
C ILE A 156 12.71 -7.52 -12.61
N PHE A 157 12.33 -6.97 -11.45
CA PHE A 157 13.16 -6.09 -10.65
C PHE A 157 12.99 -6.39 -9.16
N THR A 158 14.06 -6.20 -8.40
CA THR A 158 14.00 -6.11 -6.94
C THR A 158 14.36 -4.70 -6.54
N ILE A 159 13.50 -4.06 -5.75
CA ILE A 159 13.76 -2.72 -5.23
C ILE A 159 13.88 -2.84 -3.71
N ASP A 160 14.92 -2.25 -3.14
CA ASP A 160 15.05 -2.06 -1.70
C ASP A 160 14.48 -0.67 -1.36
N THR A 161 13.36 -0.62 -0.63
CA THR A 161 12.70 0.66 -0.31
C THR A 161 13.57 1.55 0.57
N THR A 162 14.38 0.98 1.45
CA THR A 162 15.27 1.74 2.35
C THR A 162 16.34 2.47 1.54
N LYS A 163 16.94 1.78 0.56
CA LYS A 163 17.93 2.36 -0.36
C LYS A 163 17.30 3.29 -1.38
N ALA A 164 16.13 2.93 -1.93
CA ALA A 164 15.44 3.74 -2.93
C ALA A 164 14.95 5.08 -2.35
N ALA A 165 14.63 5.14 -1.05
CA ALA A 165 14.21 6.37 -0.38
C ALA A 165 15.36 7.38 -0.15
N ARG A 166 16.62 6.94 -0.14
CA ARG A 166 17.77 7.82 0.13
C ARG A 166 17.83 9.02 -0.79
N TYR A 167 17.70 8.81 -2.09
CA TYR A 167 17.79 9.90 -3.05
C TYR A 167 16.61 10.88 -2.93
N PRO A 168 15.34 10.44 -2.95
CA PRO A 168 14.22 11.37 -2.79
C PRO A 168 14.24 12.14 -1.46
N LEU A 169 14.67 11.50 -0.37
CA LEU A 169 14.75 12.13 0.96
C LEU A 169 16.07 12.84 1.25
N GLN A 170 17.04 12.82 0.31
CA GLN A 170 18.40 13.35 0.51
C GLN A 170 19.07 12.82 1.79
N ALA A 171 18.93 11.52 2.05
CA ALA A 171 19.45 10.89 3.26
C ALA A 171 20.75 10.11 3.01
N PHE A 172 21.65 10.18 4.00
CA PHE A 172 22.95 9.50 3.97
C PHE A 172 22.94 8.12 4.65
N CYS A 173 21.91 7.79 5.41
CA CYS A 173 21.75 6.51 6.10
C CYS A 173 20.59 5.70 5.51
N ASP A 174 20.52 4.40 5.85
CA ASP A 174 19.35 3.59 5.53
C ASP A 174 18.24 3.88 6.54
N TYR A 175 17.00 3.84 6.08
CA TYR A 175 15.83 4.06 6.92
C TYR A 175 15.22 2.76 7.42
N THR A 176 14.69 2.79 8.63
CA THR A 176 13.74 1.76 9.09
C THR A 176 12.37 2.01 8.45
N LEU A 177 11.55 0.95 8.32
CA LEU A 177 10.17 1.12 7.83
C LEU A 177 9.42 2.16 8.67
N LYS A 178 9.53 2.08 10.00
CA LYS A 178 8.90 3.03 10.92
C LYS A 178 9.25 4.48 10.59
N LYS A 179 10.53 4.78 10.34
CA LYS A 179 10.97 6.13 10.03
C LYS A 179 10.46 6.58 8.65
N LEU A 180 10.44 5.70 7.65
CA LEU A 180 9.83 6.01 6.34
C LEU A 180 8.34 6.33 6.46
N LEU A 181 7.59 5.56 7.27
CA LEU A 181 6.16 5.82 7.48
C LEU A 181 5.92 7.18 8.12
N GLN A 182 6.75 7.56 9.11
CA GLN A 182 6.71 8.89 9.74
C GLN A 182 7.03 9.99 8.73
N ASP A 183 8.15 9.88 8.01
CA ASP A 183 8.62 10.94 7.10
C ASP A 183 7.68 11.13 5.89
N PHE A 184 6.99 10.07 5.45
CA PHE A 184 6.01 10.16 4.38
C PHE A 184 4.57 10.47 4.84
N GLY A 185 4.33 10.55 6.15
CA GLY A 185 3.00 10.80 6.72
C GLY A 185 2.00 9.66 6.43
N ILE A 186 2.48 8.42 6.39
CA ILE A 186 1.62 7.23 6.23
C ILE A 186 1.07 6.85 7.60
N PRO A 187 -0.26 6.76 7.79
CA PRO A 187 -0.84 6.41 9.08
C PRO A 187 -0.47 5.00 9.53
N PHE A 188 0.04 4.87 10.75
CA PHE A 188 0.30 3.58 11.41
C PHE A 188 0.24 3.73 12.93
N THR A 189 0.11 2.61 13.64
CA THR A 189 0.31 2.52 15.08
C THR A 189 1.46 1.56 15.37
N ASN A 190 2.17 1.74 16.48
CA ASN A 190 3.31 0.86 16.82
C ASN A 190 2.90 -0.62 16.93
N LYS A 191 1.65 -0.93 17.27
CA LYS A 191 1.10 -2.30 17.37
C LYS A 191 0.88 -2.97 16.00
N GLN A 192 0.92 -2.21 14.92
CA GLN A 192 0.74 -2.73 13.56
C GLN A 192 2.07 -3.07 12.88
N LEU A 193 3.19 -2.60 13.42
CA LEU A 193 4.53 -2.98 12.95
C LEU A 193 4.91 -4.34 13.51
N HIS A 194 5.83 -5.04 12.83
CA HIS A 194 6.24 -6.41 13.18
C HIS A 194 5.11 -7.44 13.01
N VAL A 195 4.15 -7.10 12.14
CA VAL A 195 3.15 -8.03 11.64
C VAL A 195 3.42 -8.10 10.15
N ALA A 196 3.99 -9.22 9.69
CA ALA A 196 4.43 -9.40 8.32
C ALA A 196 3.44 -8.89 7.26
N GLY A 197 2.14 -9.18 7.42
CA GLY A 197 1.08 -8.68 6.51
C GLY A 197 1.00 -7.16 6.44
N ASN A 198 1.09 -6.48 7.58
CA ASN A 198 1.08 -5.02 7.64
C ASN A 198 2.40 -4.44 7.12
N ASP A 199 3.53 -5.04 7.47
CA ASP A 199 4.85 -4.60 7.01
C ASP A 199 4.98 -4.67 5.48
N ALA A 200 4.44 -5.72 4.87
CA ALA A 200 4.33 -5.85 3.41
C ALA A 200 3.43 -4.74 2.81
N LEU A 201 2.28 -4.47 3.41
CA LEU A 201 1.35 -3.43 2.96
C LEU A 201 1.99 -2.04 3.06
N PHE A 202 2.57 -1.73 4.21
CA PHE A 202 3.28 -0.48 4.47
C PHE A 202 4.44 -0.27 3.52
N THR A 203 5.15 -1.34 3.15
CA THR A 203 6.24 -1.27 2.18
C THR A 203 5.76 -0.81 0.80
N LEU A 204 4.60 -1.30 0.32
CA LEU A 204 4.03 -0.80 -0.94
C LEU A 204 3.57 0.66 -0.84
N ARG A 205 2.97 1.06 0.28
CA ARG A 205 2.60 2.47 0.51
C ARG A 205 3.82 3.39 0.52
N VAL A 206 4.90 2.97 1.18
CA VAL A 206 6.19 3.66 1.16
C VAL A 206 6.73 3.75 -0.26
N LEU A 207 6.65 2.68 -1.06
CA LEU A 207 7.11 2.69 -2.44
C LEU A 207 6.41 3.76 -3.30
N LEU A 208 5.09 3.93 -3.12
CA LEU A 208 4.33 4.99 -3.78
C LEU A 208 4.83 6.38 -3.35
N MET A 209 5.08 6.57 -2.06
CA MET A 209 5.55 7.85 -1.53
C MET A 209 6.99 8.18 -1.96
N ILE A 210 7.86 7.18 -2.13
CA ILE A 210 9.19 7.37 -2.73
C ILE A 210 9.06 7.98 -4.14
N ALA A 211 8.15 7.45 -4.97
CA ALA A 211 7.92 7.98 -6.31
C ALA A 211 7.32 9.39 -6.29
N VAL A 212 6.36 9.66 -5.40
CA VAL A 212 5.79 11.00 -5.20
C VAL A 212 6.86 12.02 -4.83
N THR A 213 7.70 11.70 -3.84
CA THR A 213 8.76 12.61 -3.37
C THR A 213 9.82 12.82 -4.44
N ASP A 214 10.23 11.76 -5.15
CA ASP A 214 11.19 11.86 -6.26
C ASP A 214 10.67 12.79 -7.36
N VAL A 215 9.40 12.64 -7.74
CA VAL A 215 8.78 13.49 -8.75
C VAL A 215 8.70 14.94 -8.33
N ARG A 216 8.31 15.23 -7.09
CA ARG A 216 8.25 16.62 -6.59
C ARG A 216 9.63 17.27 -6.54
N ARG A 217 10.66 16.48 -6.28
CA ARG A 217 12.05 16.95 -6.27
C ARG A 217 12.54 17.23 -7.68
N GLU A 218 12.24 16.32 -8.62
CA GLU A 218 12.80 16.39 -9.96
C GLU A 218 11.98 17.24 -10.92
N LEU A 219 10.67 17.09 -10.93
CA LEU A 219 9.83 17.68 -11.95
C LEU A 219 9.29 19.03 -11.48
N GLY A 220 9.35 20.03 -12.36
CA GLY A 220 8.70 21.32 -12.11
C GLY A 220 7.18 21.25 -12.21
N GLU A 221 6.65 20.35 -13.06
CA GLU A 221 5.23 20.08 -13.17
C GLU A 221 4.89 18.74 -12.52
N VAL A 222 3.94 18.76 -11.57
CA VAL A 222 3.50 17.58 -10.83
C VAL A 222 2.55 16.75 -11.69
N PRO A 223 2.87 15.49 -12.02
CA PRO A 223 1.98 14.58 -12.73
C PRO A 223 0.65 14.38 -12.00
N THR A 224 -0.43 14.25 -12.76
CA THR A 224 -1.80 14.08 -12.25
C THR A 224 -2.03 12.82 -11.41
N TRP A 225 -1.12 11.84 -11.48
CA TRP A 225 -1.20 10.63 -10.66
C TRP A 225 -0.65 10.83 -9.23
N VAL A 226 0.09 11.90 -8.97
CA VAL A 226 0.70 12.15 -7.66
C VAL A 226 -0.35 12.22 -6.54
N PRO A 227 -1.46 12.98 -6.68
CA PRO A 227 -2.52 12.99 -5.66
C PRO A 227 -3.13 11.61 -5.41
N VAL A 228 -3.26 10.77 -6.45
CA VAL A 228 -3.80 9.40 -6.33
C VAL A 228 -2.86 8.54 -5.50
N PHE A 229 -1.55 8.61 -5.76
CA PHE A 229 -0.55 7.84 -5.01
C PHE A 229 -0.52 8.27 -3.54
N GLU A 230 -0.61 9.57 -3.26
CA GLU A 230 -0.71 10.07 -1.89
C GLU A 230 -1.98 9.59 -1.19
N ALA A 231 -3.13 9.63 -1.86
CA ALA A 231 -4.40 9.17 -1.31
C ALA A 231 -4.35 7.69 -0.95
N ILE A 232 -3.81 6.83 -1.84
CA ILE A 232 -3.67 5.40 -1.58
C ILE A 232 -2.67 5.14 -0.44
N ALA A 233 -1.51 5.80 -0.48
CA ALA A 233 -0.45 5.58 0.51
C ALA A 233 -0.86 6.03 1.91
N ARG A 234 -1.58 7.15 2.01
CA ARG A 234 -2.01 7.75 3.29
C ARG A 234 -3.43 7.37 3.71
N ALA A 235 -4.11 6.52 2.95
CA ALA A 235 -5.42 6.02 3.34
C ALA A 235 -5.35 5.36 4.72
N PRO A 236 -6.41 5.48 5.54
CA PRO A 236 -6.53 4.68 6.76
C PRO A 236 -6.29 3.20 6.45
N LEU A 237 -5.70 2.46 7.39
CA LEU A 237 -5.71 1.01 7.27
C LEU A 237 -7.15 0.51 7.36
N PRO A 238 -7.49 -0.58 6.63
CA PRO A 238 -8.78 -1.21 6.81
C PRO A 238 -8.94 -1.55 8.30
N PRO A 239 -10.13 -1.34 8.88
CA PRO A 239 -10.37 -1.77 10.25
C PRO A 239 -10.03 -3.25 10.33
N MET A 240 -9.21 -3.64 11.33
CA MET A 240 -8.89 -5.06 11.54
C MET A 240 -10.19 -5.85 11.52
N PRO A 241 -10.25 -7.02 10.86
CA PRO A 241 -11.43 -7.85 10.91
C PRO A 241 -11.78 -8.05 12.38
N LEU A 242 -12.92 -7.49 12.77
CA LEU A 242 -13.40 -7.60 14.13
C LEU A 242 -13.44 -9.09 14.46
N LYS A 243 -12.88 -9.47 15.62
CA LYS A 243 -13.16 -10.77 16.22
C LYS A 243 -14.67 -10.98 16.18
N HIS A 244 -15.16 -12.22 16.02
CA HIS A 244 -16.61 -12.51 15.91
C HIS A 244 -17.45 -11.75 16.96
N ALA A 245 -16.94 -11.61 18.19
CA ALA A 245 -17.53 -10.80 19.25
C ALA A 245 -17.72 -9.31 18.91
N GLY A 246 -16.75 -8.68 18.24
CA GLY A 246 -16.83 -7.30 17.77
C GLY A 246 -17.85 -7.12 16.64
N LYS A 247 -17.95 -8.09 15.72
CA LYS A 247 -19.00 -8.09 14.67
C LYS A 247 -20.39 -8.19 15.31
N ALA A 248 -20.56 -9.08 16.29
CA ALA A 248 -21.81 -9.24 17.03
C ALA A 248 -22.18 -7.96 17.84
N ALA A 249 -21.20 -7.30 18.45
CA ALA A 249 -21.44 -6.08 19.23
C ALA A 249 -21.88 -4.90 18.34
N ILE A 250 -21.29 -4.74 17.16
CA ILE A 250 -21.71 -3.71 16.19
C ILE A 250 -23.11 -4.02 15.65
N MET A 251 -23.38 -5.28 15.30
CA MET A 251 -24.71 -5.69 14.84
C MET A 251 -25.78 -5.43 15.91
N LYS A 252 -25.48 -5.73 17.19
CA LYS A 252 -26.38 -5.43 18.32
C LYS A 252 -26.60 -3.92 18.51
N ARG A 253 -25.55 -3.11 18.37
CA ARG A 253 -25.64 -1.64 18.48
C ARG A 253 -26.47 -1.02 17.35
N ASN A 254 -26.29 -1.48 16.12
CA ASN A 254 -27.05 -1.01 14.96
C ASN A 254 -28.52 -1.41 15.06
N LYS A 255 -28.82 -2.64 15.52
CA LYS A 255 -30.18 -3.10 15.78
C LYS A 255 -30.88 -2.25 16.85
N LEU A 256 -30.19 -1.93 17.94
CA LEU A 256 -30.72 -1.05 18.99
C LEU A 256 -30.94 0.40 18.50
N ALA A 257 -30.06 0.92 17.65
CA ALA A 257 -30.20 2.25 17.07
C ALA A 257 -31.41 2.34 16.12
N ALA A 258 -31.64 1.30 15.31
CA ALA A 258 -32.80 1.21 14.42
C ALA A 258 -34.12 1.18 15.22
N ILE A 259 -34.20 0.33 16.26
CA ILE A 259 -35.38 0.27 17.14
C ILE A 259 -35.63 1.62 17.84
N LYS A 260 -34.57 2.32 18.23
CA LYS A 260 -34.70 3.63 18.88
C LYS A 260 -35.17 4.73 17.91
N GLN A 261 -34.81 4.65 16.64
CA GLN A 261 -35.34 5.56 15.61
C GLN A 261 -36.81 5.27 15.29
N GLU A 262 -37.20 3.99 15.22
CA GLU A 262 -38.57 3.54 14.97
C GLU A 262 -39.51 3.95 16.12
N ASN A 263 -39.07 3.81 17.37
CA ASN A 263 -39.86 4.23 18.54
C ASN A 263 -39.95 5.76 18.71
N MET A 264 -39.05 6.56 18.11
CA MET A 264 -39.15 8.02 18.10
C MET A 264 -40.03 8.57 16.98
N SER A 265 -40.50 7.72 16.05
CA SER A 265 -41.28 8.13 14.88
C SER A 265 -42.76 7.70 14.92
N LEU A 266 -43.22 7.10 16.01
CA LEU A 266 -44.65 6.84 16.22
C LEU A 266 -45.35 8.07 16.82
N PRO A 267 -46.36 8.66 16.15
CA PRO A 267 -47.17 9.74 16.72
C PRO A 267 -48.08 9.19 17.83
N ASN A 268 -48.11 9.86 18.99
CA ASN A 268 -49.10 9.63 20.04
C ASN A 268 -50.50 9.99 19.52
N GLY A 269 -51.16 9.04 18.86
CA GLY A 269 -52.56 9.14 18.45
C GLY A 269 -53.47 8.62 19.56
N SER A 270 -53.84 9.48 20.50
CA SER A 270 -54.96 9.24 21.40
C SER A 270 -56.15 10.10 20.99
N ASP A 271 -56.83 9.73 19.91
CA ASP A 271 -58.14 10.28 19.58
C ASP A 271 -59.21 9.22 19.85
N ARG A 272 -60.01 9.48 20.89
CA ARG A 272 -61.28 8.78 21.15
C ARG A 272 -62.29 9.20 20.07
N PRO A 273 -63.08 8.27 19.51
CA PRO A 273 -64.14 8.65 18.58
C PRO A 273 -65.36 9.17 19.35
N GLU A 274 -65.83 10.36 18.99
CA GLU A 274 -67.17 10.86 19.30
C GLU A 274 -68.21 9.98 18.58
N GLN A 275 -69.13 9.41 19.36
CA GLN A 275 -70.34 8.79 18.82
C GLN A 275 -71.38 9.87 18.54
N SER A 276 -71.76 10.03 17.27
CA SER A 276 -73.07 10.56 16.90
C SER A 276 -73.69 9.65 15.84
N SER A 277 -74.80 8.99 16.20
CA SER A 277 -75.71 8.37 15.24
C SER A 277 -77.11 8.85 15.57
N SER A 278 -77.59 9.79 14.78
CA SER A 278 -79.01 10.02 14.56
C SER A 278 -79.54 8.91 13.67
N ASP A 279 -80.59 8.22 14.11
CA ASP A 279 -81.43 7.45 13.19
C ASP A 279 -82.91 7.69 13.51
N THR A 280 -83.69 7.84 12.45
CA THR A 280 -85.07 8.31 12.44
C THR A 280 -85.98 7.14 12.05
N ARG A 281 -87.13 6.94 12.72
CA ARG A 281 -88.46 6.72 12.08
C ARG A 281 -89.61 6.30 13.02
N HIS A 282 -90.79 6.86 12.66
CA HIS A 282 -92.20 6.42 12.86
C HIS A 282 -92.74 6.42 14.30
N VAL A 283 -93.89 7.03 14.61
CA VAL A 283 -95.19 7.18 13.91
C VAL A 283 -95.75 8.59 14.07
#